data_AF-A0A813Z3R3-F1
#
_entry.id   AF-A0A813Z3R3-F1
#
_cell.length_a   1.000
_cell.length_b   1.000
_cell.length_c   1.000
_cell.angle_alpha   90.00
_cell.angle_beta   90.00
_cell.angle_gamma   90.00
#
_symmetry.space_group_name_H-M   'P 1'
#
loop_
_entity.id
_entity.type
_entity.pdbx_description
1 polymer ?
#
loop_
_entity_poly.entity_id
_entity_poly.type
_entity_poly.pdbx_seq_one_letter_code
_entity_poly.pdbx_strand_id
1 'polypeptide(L)'
;MHIRKKSLCMLQKNIPSIVTLPVELIYHILDNLDILTIFISLRNTFTILNLHREKLNEQQFQCLFNALRNNKTITALVLCNNNIGIDGAQSLANLLNNNKTIERLNLGWNGIGSEGALHIADILRNNHILTTLHLDINNINNQGTKYLADALHYNTTLKILILSNNNIDDTGAQYLANMLNINKTLTKLVLCENKIDSTGVKYLANALCNNKILTTLNLRLNKINSIGAQYLANALKNNQTLTDLYLGWNKIDNQGAQYLANALDINNTLLSLHLERNKIDCQGREYFNNAILKNQVRELF
;
A
#
# COMPACT_ATOMS: atom_id res chain seq x y z
N MET A 1 -8.14 -19.01 11.31
CA MET A 1 -6.84 -18.88 12.02
C MET A 1 -5.62 -19.07 11.11
N HIS A 2 -5.66 -19.95 10.10
CA HIS A 2 -4.53 -20.22 9.19
C HIS A 2 -4.29 -19.13 8.10
N ILE A 3 -5.32 -18.39 7.70
CA ILE A 3 -5.23 -17.31 6.69
C ILE A 3 -4.55 -16.04 7.25
N ARG A 4 -4.79 -15.70 8.52
CA ARG A 4 -4.10 -14.59 9.21
C ARG A 4 -2.58 -14.79 9.30
N LYS A 5 -2.09 -16.04 9.34
CA LYS A 5 -0.64 -16.33 9.34
C LYS A 5 0.01 -16.16 7.95
N LYS A 6 -0.74 -16.33 6.84
CA LYS A 6 -0.19 -16.20 5.48
C LYS A 6 -0.08 -14.74 5.00
N SER A 7 -1.00 -13.85 5.38
CA SER A 7 -0.86 -12.40 5.12
C SER A 7 0.31 -11.78 5.90
N LEU A 8 0.56 -12.27 7.12
CA LEU A 8 1.76 -11.96 7.93
C LEU A 8 3.09 -12.31 7.24
N CYS A 9 3.13 -13.37 6.42
CA CYS A 9 4.35 -13.84 5.75
C CYS A 9 4.68 -13.04 4.46
N MET A 10 3.71 -12.34 3.87
CA MET A 10 3.92 -11.55 2.64
C MET A 10 4.56 -10.18 2.92
N LEU A 11 4.36 -9.62 4.11
CA LEU A 11 4.93 -8.31 4.49
C LEU A 11 6.42 -8.38 4.87
N GLN A 12 6.95 -9.56 5.19
CA GLN A 12 8.36 -9.75 5.55
C GLN A 12 9.28 -9.99 4.33
N LYS A 13 8.74 -10.38 3.16
CA LYS A 13 9.56 -10.86 2.03
C LYS A 13 10.17 -9.79 1.12
N ASN A 14 9.83 -8.51 1.28
CA ASN A 14 10.25 -7.44 0.37
C ASN A 14 11.17 -6.38 1.01
N ILE A 15 11.85 -6.73 2.11
CA ILE A 15 12.86 -5.85 2.71
C ILE A 15 14.22 -6.53 2.50
N PRO A 16 15.08 -6.04 1.58
CA PRO A 16 16.39 -6.62 1.34
C PRO A 16 17.24 -6.60 2.63
N SER A 17 17.99 -7.68 2.85
CA SER A 17 18.93 -7.92 3.96
C SER A 17 19.49 -6.65 4.61
N ILE A 18 19.02 -6.36 5.82
CA ILE A 18 19.40 -5.18 6.62
C ILE A 18 20.33 -5.62 7.73
N VAL A 19 21.38 -4.83 7.99
CA VAL A 19 21.98 -4.71 9.32
C VAL A 19 20.94 -4.10 10.26
N THR A 20 19.99 -4.92 10.73
CA THR A 20 19.05 -4.53 11.78
C THR A 20 19.83 -4.35 13.06
N LEU A 21 19.47 -3.33 13.85
CA LEU A 21 19.92 -3.28 15.24
C LEU A 21 19.56 -4.62 15.90
N PRO A 22 20.50 -5.28 16.60
CA PRO A 22 20.18 -6.48 17.37
C PRO A 22 19.00 -6.14 18.28
N VAL A 23 17.96 -6.97 18.24
CA VAL A 23 16.73 -6.78 19.01
C VAL A 23 17.03 -6.62 20.52
N GLU A 24 18.08 -7.30 21.00
CA GLU A 24 18.60 -7.20 22.37
C GLU A 24 19.14 -5.80 22.71
N LEU A 25 19.73 -5.10 21.74
CA LEU A 25 20.19 -3.73 21.90
C LEU A 25 19.00 -2.76 21.93
N ILE A 26 17.94 -3.01 21.15
CA ILE A 26 16.71 -2.20 21.15
C ILE A 26 16.04 -2.23 22.53
N TYR A 27 15.90 -3.40 23.15
CA TYR A 27 15.32 -3.52 24.49
C TYR A 27 16.12 -2.78 25.55
N HIS A 28 17.46 -2.92 25.55
CA HIS A 28 18.30 -2.20 26.49
C HIS A 28 18.27 -0.67 26.30
N ILE A 29 18.07 -0.22 25.05
CA ILE A 29 18.00 1.19 24.66
C ILE A 29 16.63 1.82 25.00
N LEU A 30 15.53 1.07 24.89
CA LEU A 30 14.18 1.57 25.17
C LEU A 30 13.88 1.73 26.67
N ASP A 31 14.58 0.97 27.52
CA ASP A 31 14.48 1.09 28.99
C ASP A 31 15.33 2.23 29.56
N ASN A 32 16.24 2.82 28.77
CA ASN A 32 17.05 3.98 29.15
C ASN A 32 16.85 5.13 28.15
N LEU A 33 15.92 6.04 28.47
CA LEU A 33 15.49 7.18 27.63
C LEU A 33 16.65 8.06 27.10
N ASP A 34 17.79 8.09 27.80
CA ASP A 34 19.00 8.81 27.37
C ASP A 34 19.80 8.08 26.27
N ILE A 35 19.77 6.75 26.22
CA ILE A 35 20.59 5.95 25.30
C ILE A 35 20.00 5.94 23.88
N LEU A 36 18.68 6.01 23.70
CA LEU A 36 18.05 6.08 22.37
C LEU A 36 18.42 7.38 21.64
N THR A 37 18.40 8.50 22.37
CA THR A 37 18.82 9.81 21.87
C THR A 37 20.29 9.79 21.48
N ILE A 38 21.14 9.24 22.34
CA ILE A 38 22.59 9.07 22.13
C ILE A 38 22.87 8.15 20.93
N PHE A 39 22.15 7.04 20.79
CA PHE A 39 22.41 6.03 19.75
C PHE A 39 21.99 6.49 18.34
N ILE A 40 20.81 7.13 18.22
CA ILE A 40 20.35 7.72 16.96
C ILE A 40 21.18 8.94 16.57
N SER A 41 21.71 9.69 17.55
CA SER A 41 22.54 10.88 17.31
C SER A 41 24.01 10.58 17.03
N LEU A 42 24.57 9.45 17.51
CA LEU A 42 26.02 9.18 17.44
C LEU A 42 26.46 8.23 16.33
N ARG A 43 25.55 7.47 15.69
CA ARG A 43 25.94 6.54 14.62
C ARG A 43 25.21 6.86 13.32
N ASN A 44 25.75 7.82 12.58
CA ASN A 44 25.46 8.17 11.19
C ASN A 44 25.74 7.03 10.17
N THR A 45 25.47 5.77 10.52
CA THR A 45 25.74 4.58 9.71
C THR A 45 24.48 3.78 9.39
N PHE A 46 23.42 3.90 10.20
CA PHE A 46 22.17 3.18 9.95
C PHE A 46 21.25 3.95 9.01
N THR A 47 20.74 3.23 8.01
CA THR A 47 19.75 3.76 7.05
C THR A 47 18.34 3.25 7.31
N ILE A 48 18.18 2.20 8.12
CA ILE A 48 16.88 1.60 8.41
C ILE A 48 16.73 1.40 9.92
N LEU A 49 15.69 1.98 10.48
CA LEU A 49 15.29 1.79 11.87
C LEU A 49 14.02 0.94 11.92
N ASN A 50 14.12 -0.25 12.50
CA ASN A 50 13.01 -1.18 12.65
C ASN A 50 12.67 -1.37 14.12
N LEU A 51 11.48 -0.94 14.51
CA LEU A 51 10.90 -1.05 15.84
C LEU A 51 9.54 -1.75 15.75
N HIS A 52 9.43 -2.82 14.97
CA HIS A 52 8.20 -3.59 14.84
C HIS A 52 7.85 -4.30 16.16
N ARG A 53 6.61 -4.13 16.66
CA ARG A 53 6.09 -4.83 17.86
C ARG A 53 6.79 -4.49 19.17
N GLU A 54 7.38 -3.30 19.28
CA GLU A 54 8.03 -2.87 20.51
C GLU A 54 7.08 -2.29 21.56
N LYS A 55 5.79 -2.09 21.21
CA LYS A 55 4.75 -1.57 22.11
C LYS A 55 5.18 -0.27 22.80
N LEU A 56 5.79 0.62 22.02
CA LEU A 56 6.29 1.90 22.51
C LEU A 56 5.16 2.70 23.18
N ASN A 57 5.44 3.24 24.36
CA ASN A 57 4.55 4.18 25.00
C ASN A 57 4.73 5.60 24.44
N GLU A 58 3.88 6.54 24.86
CA GLU A 58 3.89 7.91 24.35
C GLU A 58 5.24 8.62 24.58
N GLN A 59 5.84 8.47 25.76
CA GLN A 59 7.14 9.08 26.09
C GLN A 59 8.25 8.54 25.19
N GLN A 60 8.26 7.23 24.95
CA GLN A 60 9.22 6.60 24.05
C GLN A 60 9.05 7.08 22.60
N PHE A 61 7.82 7.27 22.13
CA PHE A 61 7.57 7.88 20.82
C PHE A 61 8.06 9.32 20.74
N GLN A 62 7.82 10.13 21.78
CA GLN A 62 8.30 11.51 21.82
C GLN A 62 9.84 11.57 21.76
N CYS A 63 10.54 10.77 22.57
CA CYS A 63 12.00 10.68 22.54
C CYS A 63 12.52 10.24 21.17
N LEU A 64 11.92 9.17 20.61
CA LEU A 64 12.26 8.67 19.29
C LEU A 64 12.09 9.75 18.20
N PHE A 65 10.95 10.43 18.18
CA PHE A 65 10.67 11.44 17.16
C PHE A 65 11.56 12.68 17.32
N ASN A 66 11.90 13.07 18.54
CA ASN A 66 12.87 14.13 18.78
C ASN A 66 14.26 13.76 18.26
N ALA A 67 14.71 12.52 18.49
CA ALA A 67 15.99 12.04 17.99
C ALA A 67 16.03 11.97 16.44
N LEU A 68 14.93 11.53 15.81
CA LEU A 68 14.82 11.43 14.35
C LEU A 68 14.70 12.79 13.64
N ARG A 69 14.30 13.86 14.33
CA ARG A 69 14.07 15.18 13.72
C ARG A 69 15.32 15.70 13.00
N ASN A 70 16.49 15.52 13.61
CA ASN A 70 17.77 15.98 13.06
C ASN A 70 18.61 14.86 12.43
N ASN A 71 18.21 13.60 12.58
CA ASN A 71 18.92 12.49 11.97
C ASN A 71 18.95 12.63 10.44
N LYS A 72 20.13 12.42 9.85
CA LYS A 72 20.38 12.58 8.41
C LYS A 72 20.67 11.27 7.67
N THR A 73 20.56 10.13 8.34
CA THR A 73 21.00 8.85 7.78
C THR A 73 19.87 7.86 7.62
N ILE A 74 18.87 7.89 8.49
CA ILE A 74 17.72 6.99 8.45
C ILE A 74 16.82 7.41 7.29
N THR A 75 16.69 6.49 6.33
CA THR A 75 15.82 6.62 5.15
C THR A 75 14.61 5.70 5.21
N ALA A 76 14.61 4.69 6.08
CA ALA A 76 13.44 3.85 6.32
C ALA A 76 13.12 3.69 7.79
N LEU A 77 11.85 3.91 8.14
CA LEU A 77 11.33 3.81 9.49
C LEU A 77 10.18 2.79 9.52
N VAL A 78 10.36 1.72 10.30
CA VAL A 78 9.36 0.66 10.47
C VAL A 78 8.83 0.70 11.91
N LEU A 79 7.57 1.10 12.06
CA LEU A 79 6.86 1.23 13.33
C LEU A 79 5.59 0.36 13.38
N CYS A 80 5.54 -0.71 12.58
CA CYS A 80 4.35 -1.55 12.49
C CYS A 80 4.03 -2.21 13.84
N ASN A 81 2.75 -2.20 14.23
CA ASN A 81 2.22 -2.81 15.46
C ASN A 81 2.78 -2.21 16.77
N ASN A 82 2.68 -0.89 16.93
CA ASN A 82 3.08 -0.16 18.15
C ASN A 82 1.98 0.73 18.74
N ASN A 83 0.72 0.60 18.30
CA ASN A 83 -0.40 1.36 18.85
C ASN A 83 -0.20 2.89 18.79
N ILE A 84 0.34 3.41 17.69
CA ILE A 84 0.60 4.85 17.49
C ILE A 84 -0.66 5.70 17.70
N GLY A 85 -1.82 5.24 17.25
CA GLY A 85 -3.08 5.97 17.35
C GLY A 85 -3.08 7.30 16.60
N ILE A 86 -3.99 8.19 17.00
CA ILE A 86 -4.17 9.51 16.39
C ILE A 86 -3.06 10.48 16.83
N ASP A 87 -2.81 10.57 18.15
CA ASP A 87 -1.82 11.49 18.73
C ASP A 87 -0.39 11.17 18.29
N GLY A 88 -0.06 9.87 18.17
CA GLY A 88 1.22 9.45 17.63
C GLY A 88 1.35 9.76 16.13
N ALA A 89 0.25 9.71 15.36
CA ALA A 89 0.25 10.09 13.95
C ALA A 89 0.45 11.61 13.79
N GLN A 90 -0.14 12.42 14.67
CA GLN A 90 0.12 13.86 14.74
C GLN A 90 1.58 14.16 15.09
N SER A 91 2.13 13.46 16.08
CA SER A 91 3.53 13.61 16.49
C SER A 91 4.50 13.22 15.37
N LEU A 92 4.19 12.14 14.65
CA LEU A 92 4.91 11.72 13.46
C LEU A 92 4.83 12.76 12.32
N ALA A 93 3.68 13.44 12.17
CA ALA A 93 3.55 14.54 11.23
C ALA A 93 4.50 15.70 11.53
N ASN A 94 4.60 16.07 12.81
CA ASN A 94 5.52 17.11 13.27
C ASN A 94 7.00 16.74 13.04
N LEU A 95 7.34 15.44 13.14
CA LEU A 95 8.66 14.93 12.77
C LEU A 95 8.92 15.10 11.27
N LEU A 96 8.03 14.57 10.43
CA LEU A 96 8.24 14.47 8.97
C LEU A 96 8.15 15.82 8.24
N ASN A 97 7.56 16.85 8.84
CA ASN A 97 7.64 18.21 8.31
C ASN A 97 9.10 18.72 8.25
N ASN A 98 9.93 18.33 9.21
CA ASN A 98 11.32 18.79 9.35
C ASN A 98 12.34 17.75 8.89
N ASN A 99 12.07 16.46 9.07
CA ASN A 99 12.94 15.40 8.59
C ASN A 99 12.86 15.31 7.05
N LYS A 100 14.02 15.35 6.39
CA LYS A 100 14.14 15.31 4.92
C LYS A 100 14.87 14.07 4.42
N THR A 101 14.94 13.00 5.22
CA THR A 101 15.67 11.78 4.87
C THR A 101 14.80 10.54 4.84
N ILE A 102 13.72 10.48 5.62
CA ILE A 102 12.83 9.32 5.65
C ILE A 102 12.03 9.24 4.35
N GLU A 103 12.41 8.29 3.50
CA GLU A 103 11.80 8.00 2.20
C GLU A 103 10.77 6.87 2.29
N ARG A 104 10.94 5.95 3.26
CA ARG A 104 10.10 4.76 3.41
C ARG A 104 9.55 4.67 4.83
N LEU A 105 8.23 4.58 4.94
CA LEU A 105 7.55 4.61 6.22
C LEU A 105 6.53 3.48 6.32
N ASN A 106 6.68 2.64 7.34
CA ASN A 106 5.73 1.56 7.62
C ASN A 106 5.02 1.78 8.95
N LEU A 107 3.73 2.07 8.86
CA LEU A 107 2.83 2.33 9.99
C LEU A 107 1.71 1.30 10.08
N GLY A 108 1.86 0.10 9.51
CA GLY A 108 0.82 -0.92 9.59
C GLY A 108 0.42 -1.27 11.04
N TRP A 109 -0.83 -1.64 11.27
CA TRP A 109 -1.32 -2.14 12.56
C TRP A 109 -1.17 -1.14 13.72
N ASN A 110 -1.54 0.12 13.52
CA ASN A 110 -1.32 1.17 14.51
C ASN A 110 -2.57 1.92 14.96
N GLY A 111 -3.76 1.52 14.50
CA GLY A 111 -5.02 2.12 14.93
C GLY A 111 -5.13 3.61 14.62
N ILE A 112 -4.50 4.08 13.53
CA ILE A 112 -4.39 5.51 13.16
C ILE A 112 -5.78 6.15 12.94
N GLY A 113 -6.74 5.40 12.39
CA GLY A 113 -8.08 5.91 12.11
C GLY A 113 -8.11 6.98 11.00
N SER A 114 -9.30 7.53 10.73
CA SER A 114 -9.45 8.61 9.74
C SER A 114 -8.85 9.94 10.18
N GLU A 115 -8.86 10.23 11.48
CA GLU A 115 -8.28 11.47 12.03
C GLU A 115 -6.75 11.44 11.99
N GLY A 116 -6.12 10.33 12.38
CA GLY A 116 -4.67 10.18 12.18
C GLY A 116 -4.28 10.20 10.70
N ALA A 117 -5.15 9.69 9.80
CA ALA A 117 -4.93 9.77 8.36
C ALA A 117 -4.94 11.22 7.83
N LEU A 118 -5.71 12.14 8.46
CA LEU A 118 -5.68 13.56 8.14
C LEU A 118 -4.28 14.15 8.40
N HIS A 119 -3.69 13.85 9.57
CA HIS A 119 -2.33 14.29 9.88
C HIS A 119 -1.31 13.73 8.89
N ILE A 120 -1.46 12.47 8.47
CA ILE A 120 -0.59 11.86 7.44
C ILE A 120 -0.80 12.52 6.07
N ALA A 121 -2.03 12.89 5.72
CA ALA A 121 -2.32 13.63 4.50
C ALA A 121 -1.65 15.00 4.48
N ASP A 122 -1.61 15.72 5.61
CA ASP A 122 -0.92 17.00 5.71
C ASP A 122 0.60 16.85 5.52
N ILE A 123 1.19 15.74 5.97
CA ILE A 123 2.59 15.40 5.65
C ILE A 123 2.74 15.21 4.14
N LEU A 124 1.88 14.40 3.52
CA LEU A 124 1.99 14.11 2.09
C LEU A 124 1.85 15.37 1.22
N ARG A 125 1.09 16.38 1.65
CA ARG A 125 1.00 17.66 0.93
C ARG A 125 2.32 18.43 0.91
N ASN A 126 3.08 18.38 1.99
CA ASN A 126 4.24 19.27 2.22
C ASN A 126 5.60 18.55 2.15
N ASN A 127 5.61 17.24 2.39
CA ASN A 127 6.81 16.40 2.35
C ASN A 127 6.91 15.73 0.98
N HIS A 128 7.90 16.18 0.22
CA HIS A 128 8.27 15.65 -1.09
C HIS A 128 9.52 14.76 -1.01
N ILE A 129 9.64 13.95 0.05
CA ILE A 129 10.73 12.99 0.24
C ILE A 129 10.17 11.57 0.31
N LEU A 130 9.03 11.39 0.96
CA LEU A 130 8.44 10.07 1.13
C LEU A 130 8.07 9.48 -0.25
N THR A 131 8.60 8.29 -0.52
CA THR A 131 8.35 7.52 -1.74
C THR A 131 7.51 6.27 -1.48
N THR A 132 7.51 5.75 -0.25
CA THR A 132 6.78 4.53 0.14
C THR A 132 6.08 4.70 1.47
N LEU A 133 4.78 4.43 1.50
CA LEU A 133 3.95 4.53 2.69
C LEU A 133 3.07 3.28 2.88
N HIS A 134 3.24 2.62 4.02
CA HIS A 134 2.39 1.50 4.44
C HIS A 134 1.46 1.93 5.56
N LEU A 135 0.15 1.75 5.35
CA LEU A 135 -0.93 2.05 6.27
C LEU A 135 -1.87 0.86 6.45
N ASP A 136 -1.42 -0.37 6.20
CA ASP A 136 -2.27 -1.55 6.33
C ASP A 136 -2.82 -1.73 7.76
N ILE A 137 -4.08 -2.16 7.89
CA ILE A 137 -4.71 -2.47 9.18
C ILE A 137 -4.68 -1.27 10.15
N ASN A 138 -5.20 -0.13 9.70
CA ASN A 138 -5.24 1.10 10.50
C ASN A 138 -6.64 1.71 10.66
N ASN A 139 -7.69 1.04 10.17
CA ASN A 139 -9.06 1.56 10.21
C ASN A 139 -9.20 2.95 9.57
N ILE A 140 -8.45 3.22 8.49
CA ILE A 140 -8.41 4.52 7.81
C ILE A 140 -9.78 4.94 7.26
N ASN A 141 -10.61 3.98 6.85
CA ASN A 141 -11.97 4.14 6.29
C ASN A 141 -12.04 5.08 5.06
N ASN A 142 -13.24 5.34 4.56
CA ASN A 142 -13.44 6.19 3.37
C ASN A 142 -13.05 7.65 3.62
N GLN A 143 -13.30 8.19 4.81
CA GLN A 143 -12.98 9.57 5.16
C GLN A 143 -11.47 9.79 5.24
N GLY A 144 -10.74 8.89 5.89
CA GLY A 144 -9.27 8.95 5.88
C GLY A 144 -8.69 8.73 4.48
N THR A 145 -9.30 7.84 3.69
CA THR A 145 -8.92 7.64 2.27
C THR A 145 -9.11 8.91 1.45
N LYS A 146 -10.18 9.67 1.69
CA LYS A 146 -10.40 10.98 1.05
C LYS A 146 -9.26 11.94 1.37
N TYR A 147 -8.87 12.09 2.63
CA TYR A 147 -7.77 12.97 3.02
C TYR A 147 -6.46 12.59 2.31
N LEU A 148 -6.13 11.30 2.30
CA LEU A 148 -4.94 10.80 1.60
C LEU A 148 -5.01 11.05 0.08
N ALA A 149 -6.16 10.80 -0.55
CA ALA A 149 -6.35 11.06 -1.97
C ALA A 149 -6.20 12.54 -2.31
N ASP A 150 -6.82 13.43 -1.52
CA ASP A 150 -6.74 14.88 -1.70
C ASP A 150 -5.30 15.39 -1.56
N ALA A 151 -4.51 14.83 -0.64
CA ALA A 151 -3.10 15.17 -0.49
C ALA A 151 -2.25 14.71 -1.69
N LEU A 152 -2.53 13.52 -2.21
CA LEU A 152 -1.80 12.93 -3.34
C LEU A 152 -2.09 13.60 -4.68
N HIS A 153 -3.12 14.47 -4.78
CA HIS A 153 -3.23 15.39 -5.92
C HIS A 153 -2.02 16.31 -6.06
N TYR A 154 -1.42 16.72 -4.93
CA TYR A 154 -0.30 17.66 -4.87
C TYR A 154 1.04 16.97 -4.65
N ASN A 155 1.04 15.79 -4.03
CA ASN A 155 2.29 15.07 -3.77
C ASN A 155 2.92 14.55 -5.07
N THR A 156 4.19 14.88 -5.28
CA THR A 156 4.95 14.54 -6.47
C THR A 156 6.02 13.47 -6.26
N THR A 157 6.05 12.77 -5.11
CA THR A 157 7.15 11.86 -4.77
C THR A 157 6.72 10.47 -4.33
N LEU A 158 5.51 10.31 -3.80
CA LEU A 158 5.01 9.02 -3.34
C LEU A 158 4.77 8.10 -4.55
N LYS A 159 5.47 6.97 -4.56
CA LYS A 159 5.42 5.94 -5.60
C LYS A 159 4.61 4.74 -5.17
N ILE A 160 4.65 4.39 -3.88
CA ILE A 160 4.03 3.18 -3.34
C ILE A 160 3.12 3.54 -2.16
N LEU A 161 1.84 3.17 -2.27
CA LEU A 161 0.85 3.32 -1.22
C LEU A 161 0.17 1.99 -0.91
N ILE A 162 0.24 1.57 0.35
CA ILE A 162 -0.41 0.34 0.83
C ILE A 162 -1.50 0.68 1.83
N LEU A 163 -2.75 0.37 1.47
CA LEU A 163 -3.97 0.64 2.22
C LEU A 163 -4.77 -0.64 2.48
N SER A 164 -4.10 -1.77 2.64
CA SER A 164 -4.78 -3.05 2.83
C SER A 164 -5.55 -3.10 4.15
N ASN A 165 -6.75 -3.71 4.15
CA ASN A 165 -7.55 -3.93 5.36
C ASN A 165 -7.82 -2.64 6.16
N ASN A 166 -8.46 -1.67 5.50
CA ASN A 166 -8.75 -0.35 6.07
C ASN A 166 -10.23 0.04 6.01
N ASN A 167 -11.13 -0.92 5.79
CA ASN A 167 -12.57 -0.66 5.66
C ASN A 167 -12.91 0.34 4.53
N ILE A 168 -12.15 0.31 3.44
CA ILE A 168 -12.39 1.12 2.24
C ILE A 168 -13.47 0.45 1.39
N ASP A 169 -14.55 1.15 1.06
CA ASP A 169 -15.57 0.67 0.12
C ASP A 169 -15.52 1.45 -1.21
N ASP A 170 -16.58 1.37 -2.00
CA ASP A 170 -16.67 2.00 -3.31
C ASP A 170 -16.53 3.52 -3.27
N THR A 171 -16.93 4.17 -2.17
CA THR A 171 -16.75 5.61 -1.95
C THR A 171 -15.26 5.94 -1.81
N GLY A 172 -14.55 5.16 -1.00
CA GLY A 172 -13.10 5.31 -0.85
C GLY A 172 -12.35 5.00 -2.15
N ALA A 173 -12.79 3.99 -2.90
CA ALA A 173 -12.25 3.68 -4.23
C ALA A 173 -12.48 4.82 -5.23
N GLN A 174 -13.63 5.51 -5.17
CA GLN A 174 -13.90 6.69 -5.99
C GLN A 174 -12.91 7.82 -5.71
N TYR A 175 -12.62 8.12 -4.44
CA TYR A 175 -11.62 9.14 -4.11
C TYR A 175 -10.24 8.81 -4.66
N LEU A 176 -9.80 7.55 -4.51
CA LEU A 176 -8.52 7.09 -5.07
C LEU A 176 -8.52 7.15 -6.60
N ALA A 177 -9.63 6.81 -7.27
CA ALA A 177 -9.75 6.90 -8.72
C ALA A 177 -9.63 8.35 -9.22
N ASN A 178 -10.30 9.30 -8.56
CA ASN A 178 -10.19 10.72 -8.88
C ASN A 178 -8.74 11.18 -8.75
N MET A 179 -8.05 10.75 -7.69
CA MET A 179 -6.64 11.05 -7.49
C MET A 179 -5.75 10.45 -8.57
N LEU A 180 -5.97 9.20 -8.98
CA LEU A 180 -5.20 8.56 -10.05
C LEU A 180 -5.32 9.28 -11.41
N ASN A 181 -6.42 9.99 -11.70
CA ASN A 181 -6.51 10.78 -12.93
C ASN A 181 -5.51 11.95 -12.95
N ILE A 182 -5.21 12.50 -11.78
CA ILE A 182 -4.38 13.70 -11.61
C ILE A 182 -2.93 13.32 -11.29
N ASN A 183 -2.72 12.46 -10.30
CA ASN A 183 -1.41 12.09 -9.79
C ASN A 183 -0.54 11.44 -10.87
N LYS A 184 0.73 11.88 -10.95
CA LYS A 184 1.69 11.44 -11.97
C LYS A 184 2.87 10.65 -11.43
N THR A 185 2.81 10.16 -10.19
CA THR A 185 3.97 9.58 -9.48
C THR A 185 3.70 8.23 -8.85
N LEU A 186 2.44 7.94 -8.48
CA LEU A 186 2.07 6.69 -7.85
C LEU A 186 2.11 5.55 -8.88
N THR A 187 3.04 4.63 -8.68
CA THR A 187 3.26 3.47 -9.55
C THR A 187 2.63 2.21 -8.97
N LYS A 188 2.45 2.14 -7.64
CA LYS A 188 1.89 0.97 -6.95
C LYS A 188 0.84 1.36 -5.91
N LEU A 189 -0.36 0.82 -6.10
CA LEU A 189 -1.49 0.96 -5.18
C LEU A 189 -1.99 -0.40 -4.72
N VAL A 190 -2.00 -0.62 -3.40
CA VAL A 190 -2.42 -1.89 -2.79
C VAL A 190 -3.65 -1.68 -1.91
N LEU A 191 -4.78 -2.24 -2.32
CA LEU A 191 -6.10 -2.14 -1.70
C LEU A 191 -6.64 -3.51 -1.27
N CYS A 192 -5.74 -4.46 -1.01
CA CYS A 192 -6.11 -5.81 -0.61
C CYS A 192 -6.97 -5.84 0.67
N GLU A 193 -7.91 -6.78 0.77
CA GLU A 193 -8.73 -7.01 1.97
C GLU A 193 -9.58 -5.80 2.37
N ASN A 194 -10.21 -5.14 1.38
CA ASN A 194 -11.14 -4.03 1.61
C ASN A 194 -12.58 -4.46 1.23
N LYS A 195 -13.51 -3.50 1.19
CA LYS A 195 -14.94 -3.74 0.93
C LYS A 195 -15.36 -3.27 -0.46
N ILE A 196 -14.41 -3.14 -1.40
CA ILE A 196 -14.63 -2.64 -2.76
C ILE A 196 -15.37 -3.70 -3.58
N ASP A 197 -16.45 -3.31 -4.25
CA ASP A 197 -17.18 -4.15 -5.19
C ASP A 197 -17.05 -3.63 -6.63
N SER A 198 -17.87 -4.15 -7.53
CA SER A 198 -17.85 -3.78 -8.95
C SER A 198 -18.11 -2.30 -9.21
N THR A 199 -18.81 -1.60 -8.32
CA THR A 199 -19.06 -0.16 -8.36
C THR A 199 -17.78 0.63 -8.11
N GLY A 200 -17.02 0.29 -7.06
CA GLY A 200 -15.73 0.92 -6.78
C GLY A 200 -14.70 0.60 -7.86
N VAL A 201 -14.70 -0.63 -8.36
CA VAL A 201 -13.86 -1.04 -9.49
C VAL A 201 -14.17 -0.26 -10.77
N LYS A 202 -15.44 0.10 -11.03
CA LYS A 202 -15.80 0.96 -12.16
C LYS A 202 -15.04 2.28 -12.13
N TYR A 203 -14.96 2.93 -10.97
CA TYR A 203 -14.21 4.18 -10.82
C TYR A 203 -12.71 3.98 -11.08
N LEU A 204 -12.12 2.95 -10.46
CA LEU A 204 -10.70 2.62 -10.65
C LEU A 204 -10.37 2.31 -12.11
N ALA A 205 -11.22 1.50 -12.78
CA ALA A 205 -11.07 1.16 -14.19
C ALA A 205 -11.14 2.40 -15.10
N ASN A 206 -12.10 3.30 -14.86
CA ASN A 206 -12.18 4.56 -15.59
C ASN A 206 -10.91 5.41 -15.43
N ALA A 207 -10.34 5.46 -14.22
CA ALA A 207 -9.09 6.17 -13.98
C ALA A 207 -7.90 5.52 -14.70
N LEU A 208 -7.84 4.18 -14.75
CA LEU A 208 -6.80 3.44 -15.47
C LEU A 208 -6.81 3.70 -16.99
N CYS A 209 -7.93 4.05 -17.60
CA CYS A 209 -7.95 4.43 -19.02
C CYS A 209 -7.03 5.62 -19.31
N ASN A 210 -6.98 6.59 -18.38
CA ASN A 210 -6.25 7.85 -18.53
C ASN A 210 -4.92 7.86 -17.79
N ASN A 211 -4.79 7.12 -16.69
CA ASN A 211 -3.55 7.05 -15.93
C ASN A 211 -2.50 6.23 -16.70
N LYS A 212 -1.35 6.86 -16.98
CA LYS A 212 -0.21 6.27 -17.69
C LYS A 212 1.01 6.13 -16.77
N ILE A 213 0.80 5.89 -15.48
CA ILE A 213 1.88 5.84 -14.49
C ILE A 213 1.78 4.59 -13.61
N LEU A 214 0.56 4.20 -13.21
CA LEU A 214 0.35 3.06 -12.34
C LEU A 214 0.74 1.78 -13.08
N THR A 215 1.68 1.03 -12.49
CA THR A 215 2.18 -0.25 -13.00
C THR A 215 1.62 -1.42 -12.20
N THR A 216 1.28 -1.21 -10.93
CA THR A 216 0.76 -2.26 -10.05
C THR A 216 -0.52 -1.84 -9.33
N LEU A 217 -1.58 -2.63 -9.51
CA LEU A 217 -2.83 -2.50 -8.78
C LEU A 217 -3.18 -3.82 -8.10
N ASN A 218 -3.32 -3.81 -6.78
CA ASN A 218 -3.71 -4.99 -6.02
C ASN A 218 -5.09 -4.80 -5.36
N LEU A 219 -6.04 -5.60 -5.80
CA LEU A 219 -7.44 -5.62 -5.36
C LEU A 219 -7.84 -6.99 -4.79
N ARG A 220 -6.88 -7.79 -4.31
CA ARG A 220 -7.17 -9.10 -3.72
C ARG A 220 -8.11 -8.99 -2.53
N LEU A 221 -8.85 -10.06 -2.20
CA LEU A 221 -9.71 -10.11 -1.01
C LEU A 221 -10.74 -8.95 -0.97
N ASN A 222 -11.38 -8.64 -2.10
CA ASN A 222 -12.46 -7.66 -2.19
C ASN A 222 -13.77 -8.39 -2.60
N LYS A 223 -14.77 -7.65 -3.09
CA LYS A 223 -16.09 -8.21 -3.47
C LYS A 223 -16.34 -8.16 -4.98
N ILE A 224 -15.27 -8.17 -5.79
CA ILE A 224 -15.33 -7.98 -7.24
C ILE A 224 -16.00 -9.19 -7.90
N ASN A 225 -17.05 -8.96 -8.69
CA ASN A 225 -17.72 -10.01 -9.48
C ASN A 225 -17.40 -9.85 -10.99
N SER A 226 -18.11 -10.59 -11.84
CA SER A 226 -17.93 -10.54 -13.29
C SER A 226 -18.15 -9.16 -13.93
N ILE A 227 -19.03 -8.33 -13.37
CA ILE A 227 -19.23 -6.94 -13.81
C ILE A 227 -17.97 -6.10 -13.51
N GLY A 228 -17.38 -6.27 -12.32
CA GLY A 228 -16.14 -5.58 -11.96
C GLY A 228 -14.96 -6.01 -12.85
N ALA A 229 -14.87 -7.32 -13.13
CA ALA A 229 -13.91 -7.85 -14.09
C ALA A 229 -14.11 -7.28 -15.51
N GLN A 230 -15.36 -7.08 -15.94
CA GLN A 230 -15.67 -6.44 -17.22
C GLN A 230 -15.16 -5.00 -17.30
N TYR A 231 -15.33 -4.21 -16.23
CA TYR A 231 -14.80 -2.84 -16.20
C TYR A 231 -13.28 -2.81 -16.31
N LEU A 232 -12.58 -3.67 -15.56
CA LEU A 232 -11.12 -3.80 -15.64
C LEU A 232 -10.69 -4.26 -17.03
N ALA A 233 -11.35 -5.26 -17.61
CA ALA A 233 -11.09 -5.74 -18.97
C ALA A 233 -11.18 -4.61 -20.00
N ASN A 234 -12.21 -3.77 -19.93
CA ASN A 234 -12.37 -2.65 -20.84
C ASN A 234 -11.26 -1.59 -20.67
N ALA A 235 -10.82 -1.33 -19.43
CA ALA A 235 -9.71 -0.42 -19.17
C ALA A 235 -8.37 -1.00 -19.69
N LEU A 236 -8.13 -2.29 -19.48
CA LEU A 236 -6.90 -2.98 -19.90
C LEU A 236 -6.70 -2.91 -21.42
N LYS A 237 -7.75 -2.97 -22.24
CA LYS A 237 -7.62 -2.87 -23.71
C LYS A 237 -6.84 -1.62 -24.17
N ASN A 238 -6.91 -0.52 -23.42
CA ASN A 238 -6.28 0.76 -23.77
C ASN A 238 -5.17 1.19 -22.78
N ASN A 239 -5.08 0.54 -21.62
CA ASN A 239 -4.02 0.84 -20.66
C ASN A 239 -2.71 0.20 -21.10
N GLN A 240 -1.65 1.01 -21.18
CA GLN A 240 -0.33 0.60 -21.68
C GLN A 240 0.74 0.69 -20.59
N THR A 241 0.37 0.75 -19.32
CA THR A 241 1.32 0.93 -18.21
C THR A 241 1.17 -0.07 -17.07
N LEU A 242 -0.03 -0.61 -16.86
CA LEU A 242 -0.30 -1.60 -15.83
C LEU A 242 0.33 -2.94 -16.23
N THR A 243 1.30 -3.39 -15.46
CA THR A 243 2.02 -4.65 -15.65
C THR A 243 1.52 -5.73 -14.71
N ASP A 244 1.06 -5.36 -13.51
CA ASP A 244 0.68 -6.30 -12.46
C ASP A 244 -0.71 -5.99 -11.90
N LEU A 245 -1.65 -6.91 -12.12
CA LEU A 245 -3.02 -6.81 -11.63
C LEU A 245 -3.35 -8.00 -10.73
N TYR A 246 -3.63 -7.73 -9.45
CA TYR A 246 -3.99 -8.78 -8.50
C TYR A 246 -5.49 -8.76 -8.18
N LEU A 247 -6.20 -9.83 -8.56
CA LEU A 247 -7.64 -10.01 -8.39
C LEU A 247 -8.00 -11.29 -7.62
N GLY A 248 -7.03 -11.99 -7.05
CA GLY A 248 -7.27 -13.19 -6.28
C GLY A 248 -8.21 -12.98 -5.07
N TRP A 249 -8.89 -14.05 -4.65
CA TRP A 249 -9.86 -14.04 -3.54
C TRP A 249 -11.00 -13.02 -3.74
N ASN A 250 -11.58 -13.00 -4.93
CA ASN A 250 -12.78 -12.22 -5.25
C ASN A 250 -13.94 -13.16 -5.65
N LYS A 251 -14.98 -12.62 -6.28
CA LYS A 251 -16.19 -13.35 -6.73
C LYS A 251 -16.28 -13.40 -8.26
N ILE A 252 -15.14 -13.34 -8.97
CA ILE A 252 -15.10 -13.39 -10.43
C ILE A 252 -15.46 -14.82 -10.88
N ASP A 253 -16.45 -14.95 -11.74
CA ASP A 253 -16.88 -16.23 -12.33
C ASP A 253 -16.28 -16.44 -13.73
N ASN A 254 -16.69 -17.51 -14.42
CA ASN A 254 -16.26 -17.80 -15.80
C ASN A 254 -16.58 -16.67 -16.79
N GLN A 255 -17.67 -15.92 -16.60
CA GLN A 255 -18.00 -14.78 -17.47
C GLN A 255 -17.00 -13.64 -17.25
N GLY A 256 -16.66 -13.37 -16.00
CA GLY A 256 -15.62 -12.40 -15.66
C GLY A 256 -14.23 -12.80 -16.17
N ALA A 257 -13.90 -14.10 -16.09
CA ALA A 257 -12.69 -14.68 -16.66
C ALA A 257 -12.62 -14.46 -18.19
N GLN A 258 -13.73 -14.72 -18.90
CA GLN A 258 -13.83 -14.50 -20.34
C GLN A 258 -13.57 -13.04 -20.72
N TYR A 259 -14.14 -12.07 -19.97
CA TYR A 259 -13.89 -10.65 -20.25
C TYR A 259 -12.42 -10.28 -20.12
N LEU A 260 -11.76 -10.75 -19.05
CA LEU A 260 -10.34 -10.51 -18.83
C LEU A 260 -9.48 -11.17 -19.91
N ALA A 261 -9.77 -12.43 -20.28
CA ALA A 261 -9.07 -13.13 -21.36
C ALA A 261 -9.17 -12.37 -22.69
N ASN A 262 -10.37 -11.93 -23.09
CA ASN A 262 -10.58 -11.16 -24.31
C ASN A 262 -9.85 -9.81 -24.29
N ALA A 263 -9.68 -9.19 -23.12
CA ALA A 263 -8.89 -7.96 -23.00
C ALA A 263 -7.39 -8.23 -23.17
N LEU A 264 -6.91 -9.37 -22.65
CA LEU A 264 -5.53 -9.77 -22.82
C LEU A 264 -5.20 -10.09 -24.28
N ASP A 265 -6.11 -10.65 -25.08
CA ASP A 265 -5.87 -10.86 -26.52
C ASP A 265 -5.45 -9.58 -27.28
N ILE A 266 -5.76 -8.41 -26.73
CA ILE A 266 -5.41 -7.08 -27.27
C ILE A 266 -4.28 -6.42 -26.46
N ASN A 267 -4.26 -6.62 -25.14
CA ASN A 267 -3.30 -5.98 -24.25
C ASN A 267 -1.98 -6.77 -24.17
N ASN A 268 -0.89 -6.11 -24.57
CA ASN A 268 0.48 -6.67 -24.53
C ASN A 268 1.34 -6.06 -23.42
N THR A 269 0.74 -5.35 -22.47
CA THR A 269 1.45 -4.64 -21.39
C THR A 269 1.38 -5.40 -20.07
N LEU A 270 0.23 -6.00 -19.77
CA LEU A 270 0.04 -6.74 -18.53
C LEU A 270 0.91 -7.99 -18.56
N LEU A 271 1.79 -8.13 -17.57
CA LEU A 271 2.74 -9.24 -17.43
C LEU A 271 2.25 -10.28 -16.42
N SER A 272 1.46 -9.84 -15.43
CA SER A 272 0.92 -10.71 -14.37
C SER A 272 -0.54 -10.38 -14.04
N LEU A 273 -1.38 -11.42 -13.98
CA LEU A 273 -2.80 -11.31 -13.66
C LEU A 273 -3.20 -12.38 -12.64
N HIS A 274 -3.19 -12.07 -11.36
CA HIS A 274 -3.49 -13.07 -10.33
C HIS A 274 -5.00 -13.24 -10.11
N LEU A 275 -5.55 -14.42 -10.40
CA LEU A 275 -6.98 -14.76 -10.27
C LEU A 275 -7.24 -15.90 -9.26
N GLU A 276 -6.26 -16.28 -8.45
CA GLU A 276 -6.39 -17.39 -7.53
C GLU A 276 -7.61 -17.23 -6.62
N ARG A 277 -8.30 -18.33 -6.28
CA ARG A 277 -9.42 -18.30 -5.31
C ARG A 277 -10.60 -17.39 -5.72
N ASN A 278 -10.88 -17.31 -7.02
CA ASN A 278 -12.14 -16.82 -7.59
C ASN A 278 -13.11 -17.99 -7.88
N LYS A 279 -14.27 -17.71 -8.50
CA LYS A 279 -15.28 -18.69 -8.90
C LYS A 279 -15.07 -19.18 -10.35
N ILE A 280 -13.81 -19.45 -10.70
CA ILE A 280 -13.40 -19.83 -12.06
C ILE A 280 -13.13 -21.34 -12.08
N ASP A 281 -13.92 -22.08 -12.86
CA ASP A 281 -13.76 -23.53 -13.04
C ASP A 281 -12.79 -23.85 -14.20
N CYS A 282 -12.77 -25.11 -14.67
CA CYS A 282 -11.93 -25.50 -15.81
C CYS A 282 -12.29 -24.76 -17.10
N GLN A 283 -13.56 -24.59 -17.42
CA GLN A 283 -14.01 -23.87 -18.61
C GLN A 283 -13.57 -22.40 -18.56
N GLY A 284 -13.72 -21.75 -17.39
CA GLY A 284 -13.27 -20.37 -17.22
C GLY A 284 -11.76 -20.19 -17.40
N ARG A 285 -10.95 -21.21 -17.06
CA ARG A 285 -9.50 -21.19 -17.28
C ARG A 285 -9.11 -21.33 -18.75
N GLU A 286 -9.88 -22.11 -19.52
CA GLU A 286 -9.61 -22.34 -20.96
C GLU A 286 -9.65 -21.04 -21.77
N TYR A 287 -10.42 -20.03 -21.35
CA TYR A 287 -10.44 -18.72 -22.01
C TYR A 287 -9.05 -18.06 -22.05
N PHE A 288 -8.18 -18.33 -21.07
CA PHE A 288 -6.84 -17.73 -21.02
C PHE A 288 -5.80 -18.47 -21.88
N ASN A 289 -6.10 -19.65 -22.44
CA ASN A 289 -5.13 -20.43 -23.20
C ASN A 289 -4.49 -19.60 -24.33
N ASN A 290 -5.29 -18.84 -25.07
CA ASN A 290 -4.79 -17.98 -26.15
C ASN A 290 -3.93 -16.82 -25.62
N ALA A 291 -4.39 -16.17 -24.55
CA ALA A 291 -3.69 -15.04 -23.93
C ALA A 291 -2.33 -15.46 -23.35
N ILE A 292 -2.24 -16.64 -22.73
CA ILE A 292 -0.99 -17.20 -22.18
C ILE A 292 0.02 -17.43 -23.30
N LEU A 293 -0.42 -18.05 -24.40
CA LEU A 293 0.44 -18.38 -25.54
C LEU A 293 0.97 -17.12 -26.25
N LYS A 294 0.14 -16.07 -26.36
CA LYS A 294 0.48 -14.85 -27.09
C LYS A 294 1.26 -13.82 -26.26
N ASN A 295 0.86 -13.58 -25.02
CA ASN A 295 1.27 -12.38 -24.27
C ASN A 295 2.24 -12.65 -23.13
N GLN A 296 2.75 -13.89 -23.01
CA GLN A 296 3.67 -14.30 -21.95
C GLN A 296 3.20 -13.96 -20.52
N VAL A 297 1.89 -13.82 -20.27
CA VAL A 297 1.37 -13.56 -18.91
C VAL A 297 1.69 -14.77 -18.03
N ARG A 298 2.58 -14.61 -17.04
CA ARG A 298 3.22 -15.76 -16.38
C ARG A 298 2.47 -16.31 -15.17
N GLU A 299 1.51 -15.58 -14.63
CA GLU A 299 0.89 -15.91 -13.34
C GLU A 299 -0.61 -15.61 -13.38
N LEU A 300 -1.44 -16.67 -13.48
CA LEU A 300 -2.91 -16.57 -13.57
C LEU A 300 -3.67 -17.17 -12.39
N PHE A 301 -3.23 -18.30 -11.82
CA PHE A 301 -4.00 -19.07 -10.83
C PHE A 301 -3.16 -19.56 -9.65
#